data_AF-A0AAD2DF92-F1
#
_entry.id   AF-A0AAD2DF92-F1
#
_cell.length_a   1.000
_cell.length_b   1.000
_cell.length_c   1.000
_cell.angle_alpha   90.00
_cell.angle_beta   90.00
_cell.angle_gamma   90.00
#
_symmetry.space_group_name_H-M   'P 1'
#
loop_
_entity.id
_entity.type
_entity.pdbx_description
1 polymer ?
#
loop_
_entity_poly.entity_id
_entity_poly.type
_entity_poly.pdbx_seq_one_letter_code
_entity_poly.pdbx_strand_id
1 'polypeptide(L)'
;MDFKEFIEIDREKRSTEKFEGNFLDYLQILKNNPDIPKLGHQRLYEMILSKGVEDLKPDENPRIRKIYGNQVIRKYGFFKNDFYGIDKVIMKIASYLKSAAMKGEEARQVLYLVGPVGAGKSSIVESLKKALEECEEIYALKGCPMHEEPLHLIPKHLRSKFEDMLGIKIEGDLCPVCKYKLLHELDGKYEDFPVERVGFSIRSRKGIGVVPPVDPNNQDTS
;
A
#
# COMPACT_ATOMS: atom_id res chain seq x y z
N MET A 1 -2.42 -5.63 -35.30
CA MET A 1 -3.23 -5.19 -34.14
C MET A 1 -3.60 -3.75 -34.39
N ASP A 2 -4.87 -3.50 -34.65
CA ASP A 2 -5.41 -2.16 -34.74
C ASP A 2 -5.47 -1.54 -33.32
N PHE A 3 -5.28 -0.22 -33.20
CA PHE A 3 -5.34 0.46 -31.91
C PHE A 3 -6.70 0.28 -31.23
N LYS A 4 -7.76 0.17 -32.03
CA LYS A 4 -9.12 -0.07 -31.55
C LYS A 4 -9.27 -1.43 -30.86
N GLU A 5 -8.77 -2.50 -31.47
CA GLU A 5 -8.79 -3.85 -30.90
C GLU A 5 -8.02 -3.88 -29.57
N PHE A 6 -6.87 -3.21 -29.49
CA PHE A 6 -6.09 -3.15 -28.24
C PHE A 6 -6.84 -2.44 -27.11
N ILE A 7 -7.53 -1.33 -27.41
CA ILE A 7 -8.32 -0.58 -26.43
C ILE A 7 -9.56 -1.39 -25.97
N GLU A 8 -10.21 -2.10 -26.90
CA GLU A 8 -11.35 -2.96 -26.57
C GLU A 8 -10.92 -4.11 -25.64
N ILE A 9 -9.80 -4.77 -25.92
CA ILE A 9 -9.22 -5.81 -25.06
C ILE A 9 -8.85 -5.26 -23.67
N ASP A 10 -8.22 -4.07 -23.58
CA ASP A 10 -7.91 -3.42 -22.30
C ASP A 10 -9.18 -3.10 -21.50
N ARG A 11 -10.24 -2.62 -22.17
CA ARG A 11 -11.52 -2.29 -21.53
C ARG A 11 -12.25 -3.54 -21.04
N GLU A 12 -12.26 -4.62 -21.80
CA GLU A 12 -12.89 -5.89 -21.42
C GLU A 12 -12.17 -6.56 -20.23
N LYS A 13 -10.83 -6.52 -20.21
CA LYS A 13 -10.06 -6.95 -19.04
C LYS A 13 -10.41 -6.13 -17.79
N ARG A 14 -10.55 -4.82 -17.94
CA ARG A 14 -10.93 -3.94 -16.82
C ARG A 14 -12.40 -4.03 -16.39
N SER A 15 -13.31 -4.47 -17.26
CA SER A 15 -14.73 -4.59 -16.90
C SER A 15 -15.03 -5.88 -16.15
N THR A 16 -14.30 -6.95 -16.47
CA THR A 16 -14.45 -8.28 -15.84
C THR A 16 -13.88 -8.34 -14.41
N GLU A 17 -12.99 -7.42 -14.04
CA GLU A 17 -12.34 -7.38 -12.71
C GLU A 17 -13.04 -6.49 -11.67
N LYS A 18 -14.09 -5.74 -12.06
CA LYS A 18 -14.79 -4.84 -11.16
C LYS A 18 -15.73 -5.61 -10.23
N PHE A 19 -15.25 -5.82 -9.01
CA PHE A 19 -16.11 -6.23 -7.90
C PHE A 19 -17.11 -5.11 -7.59
N GLU A 20 -18.40 -5.42 -7.69
CA GLU A 20 -19.49 -4.62 -7.15
C GLU A 20 -20.30 -5.52 -6.21
N GLY A 21 -20.24 -5.23 -4.91
CA GLY A 21 -20.95 -5.97 -3.87
C GLY A 21 -21.24 -5.09 -2.66
N ASN A 22 -21.78 -5.67 -1.60
CA ASN A 22 -21.99 -4.98 -0.33
C ASN A 22 -21.00 -5.45 0.75
N PHE A 23 -21.17 -4.95 1.97
CA PHE A 23 -20.32 -5.30 3.09
C PHE A 23 -20.42 -6.79 3.47
N LEU A 24 -21.58 -7.43 3.32
CA LEU A 24 -21.71 -8.88 3.54
C LEU A 24 -20.91 -9.70 2.53
N ASP A 25 -20.94 -9.33 1.26
CA ASP A 25 -20.14 -9.98 0.22
C ASP A 25 -18.65 -9.90 0.55
N TYR A 26 -18.22 -8.73 1.02
CA TYR A 26 -16.85 -8.52 1.49
C TYR A 26 -16.49 -9.41 2.69
N LEU A 27 -17.38 -9.54 3.68
CA LEU A 27 -17.15 -10.45 4.81
C LEU A 27 -17.01 -11.92 4.38
N GLN A 28 -17.75 -12.37 3.36
CA GLN A 28 -17.58 -13.72 2.81
C GLN A 28 -16.23 -13.90 2.13
N ILE A 29 -15.77 -12.87 1.41
CA ILE A 29 -14.43 -12.84 0.82
C ILE A 29 -13.36 -12.96 1.91
N LEU A 30 -13.48 -12.21 3.00
CA LEU A 30 -12.55 -12.27 4.13
C LEU A 30 -12.55 -13.62 4.85
N LYS A 31 -13.71 -14.28 4.94
CA LYS A 31 -13.82 -15.62 5.52
C LYS A 31 -13.03 -16.65 4.72
N ASN A 32 -12.95 -16.48 3.40
CA ASN A 32 -12.17 -17.35 2.52
C ASN A 32 -10.68 -16.96 2.48
N ASN A 33 -10.38 -15.66 2.58
CA ASN A 33 -9.01 -15.15 2.58
C ASN A 33 -8.84 -14.00 3.58
N PRO A 34 -8.38 -14.29 4.81
CA PRO A 34 -8.19 -13.28 5.84
C PRO A 34 -6.96 -12.40 5.62
N ASP A 35 -6.14 -12.68 4.60
CA ASP A 35 -4.94 -11.89 4.27
C ASP A 35 -5.25 -10.66 3.39
N ILE A 36 -6.50 -10.47 2.94
CA ILE A 36 -6.89 -9.34 2.09
C ILE A 36 -6.69 -7.96 2.74
N PRO A 37 -7.10 -7.71 4.01
CA PRO A 37 -6.94 -6.41 4.65
C PRO A 37 -5.51 -6.24 5.13
N LYS A 38 -4.65 -5.74 4.23
CA LYS A 38 -3.23 -5.43 4.50
C LYS A 38 -2.99 -3.95 4.71
N LEU A 39 -2.11 -3.65 5.66
CA LEU A 39 -1.58 -2.31 5.86
C LEU A 39 -0.72 -1.87 4.65
N GLY A 40 -0.66 -0.57 4.38
CA GLY A 40 0.07 -0.04 3.23
C GLY A 40 1.56 -0.42 3.22
N HIS A 41 2.21 -0.44 4.39
CA HIS A 41 3.60 -0.86 4.51
C HIS A 41 3.80 -2.37 4.28
N GLN A 42 2.79 -3.21 4.59
CA GLN A 42 2.83 -4.64 4.33
C GLN A 42 2.75 -4.89 2.82
N ARG A 43 1.79 -4.24 2.14
CA ARG A 43 1.68 -4.28 0.67
C ARG A 43 2.98 -3.88 -0.01
N LEU A 44 3.57 -2.77 0.44
CA LEU A 44 4.82 -2.27 -0.09
C LEU A 44 5.98 -3.26 0.14
N TYR A 45 6.09 -3.83 1.34
CA TYR A 45 7.11 -4.81 1.66
C TYR A 45 6.98 -6.08 0.80
N GLU A 46 5.78 -6.64 0.71
CA GLU A 46 5.49 -7.82 -0.11
C GLU A 46 5.76 -7.55 -1.60
N MET A 47 5.39 -6.38 -2.12
CA MET A 47 5.69 -5.98 -3.49
C MET A 47 7.20 -5.92 -3.74
N ILE A 48 7.97 -5.34 -2.81
CA ILE A 48 9.44 -5.30 -2.92
C ILE A 48 10.03 -6.72 -2.95
N LEU A 49 9.48 -7.65 -2.16
CA LEU A 49 9.91 -9.05 -2.15
C LEU A 49 9.50 -9.82 -3.41
N SER A 50 8.37 -9.48 -4.02
CA SER A 50 7.80 -10.19 -5.18
C SER A 50 8.74 -10.25 -6.38
N LYS A 51 9.64 -9.27 -6.53
CA LYS A 51 10.63 -9.22 -7.61
C LYS A 51 11.93 -9.99 -7.29
N GLY A 52 11.94 -10.77 -6.22
CA GLY A 52 13.05 -11.62 -5.78
C GLY A 52 14.03 -10.92 -4.83
N VAL A 53 14.71 -11.72 -4.02
CA VAL A 53 15.71 -11.27 -3.05
C VAL A 53 16.93 -12.18 -3.12
N GLU A 54 18.12 -11.59 -3.13
CA GLU A 54 19.40 -12.30 -3.21
C GLU A 54 20.30 -11.86 -2.04
N ASP A 55 20.79 -12.82 -1.25
CA ASP A 55 21.75 -12.56 -0.18
C ASP A 55 23.18 -12.71 -0.71
N LEU A 56 23.86 -11.59 -0.89
CA LEU A 56 25.24 -11.52 -1.36
C LEU A 56 26.21 -11.71 -0.18
N LYS A 57 26.81 -12.89 -0.09
CA LYS A 57 27.79 -13.21 0.95
C LYS A 57 29.21 -12.77 0.54
N PRO A 58 29.96 -12.10 1.44
CA PRO A 58 31.34 -11.70 1.19
C PRO A 58 32.29 -12.86 0.88
N ASP A 59 32.06 -14.04 1.47
CA ASP A 59 32.91 -15.21 1.30
C ASP A 59 32.81 -15.81 -0.10
N GLU A 60 31.65 -15.66 -0.74
CA GLU A 60 31.35 -16.19 -2.08
C GLU A 60 31.68 -15.14 -3.18
N ASN A 61 31.84 -13.85 -2.83
CA ASN A 61 32.05 -12.78 -3.78
C ASN A 61 33.13 -11.77 -3.32
N PRO A 62 34.36 -11.87 -3.87
CA PRO A 62 35.48 -10.98 -3.52
C PRO A 62 35.19 -9.49 -3.75
N ARG A 63 34.35 -9.14 -4.73
CA ARG A 63 33.98 -7.73 -5.00
C ARG A 63 33.08 -7.18 -3.89
N ILE A 64 32.13 -7.97 -3.43
CA ILE A 64 31.23 -7.60 -2.32
C ILE A 64 32.04 -7.45 -1.04
N ARG A 65 32.99 -8.36 -0.77
CA ARG A 65 33.89 -8.23 0.37
C ARG A 65 34.72 -6.94 0.35
N LYS A 66 35.18 -6.53 -0.84
CA LYS A 66 35.95 -5.28 -1.00
C LYS A 66 35.11 -4.02 -0.72
N ILE A 67 33.84 -4.01 -1.13
CA ILE A 67 32.96 -2.83 -1.01
C ILE A 67 32.32 -2.76 0.38
N TYR A 68 31.85 -3.89 0.89
CA TYR A 68 30.99 -3.96 2.08
C TYR A 68 31.64 -4.64 3.28
N GLY A 69 32.88 -5.12 3.15
CA GLY A 69 33.59 -5.85 4.20
C GLY A 69 32.98 -7.22 4.42
N ASN A 70 32.89 -7.66 5.68
CA ASN A 70 32.33 -8.95 6.05
C ASN A 70 30.80 -8.93 6.24
N GLN A 71 30.10 -7.89 5.75
CA GLN A 71 28.65 -7.79 5.87
C GLN A 71 27.95 -8.51 4.72
N VAL A 72 26.96 -9.35 5.06
CA VAL A 72 26.04 -9.93 4.08
C VAL A 72 25.10 -8.83 3.58
N ILE A 73 25.01 -8.68 2.26
CA ILE A 73 24.16 -7.66 1.63
C ILE A 73 22.96 -8.32 1.00
N ARG A 74 21.77 -7.96 1.48
CA ARG A 74 20.51 -8.39 0.89
C ARG A 74 20.11 -7.46 -0.24
N LYS A 75 20.16 -7.97 -1.46
CA LYS A 75 19.77 -7.24 -2.67
C LYS A 75 18.32 -7.55 -3.03
N TYR A 76 17.54 -6.50 -3.21
CA TYR A 76 16.12 -6.60 -3.54
C TYR A 76 15.93 -6.36 -5.04
N GLY A 77 15.35 -7.34 -5.73
CA GLY A 77 15.19 -7.33 -7.18
C GLY A 77 14.41 -6.12 -7.69
N PHE A 78 13.44 -5.65 -6.91
CA PHE A 78 12.64 -4.45 -7.21
C PHE A 78 13.52 -3.21 -7.47
N PHE A 79 14.61 -3.04 -6.73
CA PHE A 79 15.49 -1.88 -6.83
C PHE A 79 16.73 -2.12 -7.72
N LYS A 80 16.91 -3.34 -8.23
CA LYS A 80 18.19 -3.80 -8.81
C LYS A 80 18.68 -2.99 -10.01
N ASN A 81 17.76 -2.48 -10.82
CA ASN A 81 18.08 -1.77 -12.07
C ASN A 81 18.16 -0.25 -11.91
N ASP A 82 17.58 0.28 -10.83
CA ASP A 82 17.44 1.73 -10.62
C ASP A 82 18.46 2.28 -9.63
N PHE A 83 18.95 1.45 -8.70
CA PHE A 83 19.79 1.88 -7.60
C PHE A 83 21.08 1.06 -7.49
N TYR A 84 22.20 1.77 -7.40
CA TYR A 84 23.54 1.18 -7.35
C TYR A 84 24.33 1.78 -6.18
N GLY A 85 25.01 0.93 -5.40
CA GLY A 85 25.89 1.36 -4.31
C GLY A 85 25.17 1.83 -3.03
N ILE A 86 23.84 1.82 -3.00
CA ILE A 86 23.02 2.18 -1.83
C ILE A 86 22.32 0.98 -1.20
N ASP A 87 22.80 -0.24 -1.44
CA ASP A 87 22.17 -1.49 -0.98
C ASP A 87 21.93 -1.48 0.54
N LYS A 88 22.85 -0.92 1.33
CA LYS A 88 22.68 -0.77 2.79
C LYS A 88 21.50 0.12 3.17
N VAL A 89 21.23 1.18 2.40
CA VAL A 89 20.09 2.07 2.65
C VAL A 89 18.79 1.35 2.30
N ILE A 90 18.76 0.64 1.17
CA ILE A 90 17.61 -0.16 0.76
C ILE A 90 17.32 -1.25 1.80
N MET A 91 18.34 -1.93 2.32
CA MET A 91 18.17 -2.90 3.41
C MET A 91 17.54 -2.28 4.66
N LYS A 92 17.92 -1.05 5.03
CA LYS A 92 17.30 -0.34 6.17
C LYS A 92 15.84 -0.01 5.89
N ILE A 93 15.51 0.47 4.70
CA ILE A 93 14.12 0.77 4.30
C ILE A 93 13.30 -0.52 4.30
N ALA A 94 13.80 -1.61 3.72
CA ALA A 94 13.12 -2.89 3.71
C ALA A 94 12.96 -3.46 5.13
N SER A 95 13.94 -3.29 6.01
CA SER A 95 13.83 -3.67 7.43
C SER A 95 12.77 -2.85 8.16
N TYR A 96 12.70 -1.54 7.91
CA TYR A 96 11.66 -0.67 8.45
C TYR A 96 10.27 -1.13 8.01
N LEU A 97 10.08 -1.39 6.71
CA LEU A 97 8.82 -1.87 6.16
C LEU A 97 8.45 -3.26 6.67
N LYS A 98 9.42 -4.16 6.84
CA LYS A 98 9.21 -5.47 7.45
C LYS A 98 8.69 -5.34 8.89
N SER A 99 9.34 -4.50 9.70
CA SER A 99 8.92 -4.29 11.09
C SER A 99 7.53 -3.67 11.18
N ALA A 100 7.27 -2.67 10.33
CA ALA A 100 5.94 -2.07 10.21
C ALA A 100 4.89 -3.11 9.81
N ALA A 101 5.17 -3.98 8.83
CA ALA A 101 4.27 -5.04 8.36
C ALA A 101 3.89 -6.05 9.44
N MET A 102 4.77 -6.24 10.44
CA MET A 102 4.50 -7.07 11.61
C MET A 102 3.78 -6.30 12.73
N LYS A 103 3.26 -5.11 12.44
CA LYS A 103 2.62 -4.18 13.38
C LYS A 103 3.54 -3.78 14.54
N GLY A 104 4.84 -3.71 14.27
CA GLY A 104 5.84 -3.17 15.19
C GLY A 104 5.70 -1.67 15.41
N GLU A 105 6.58 -1.09 16.22
CA GLU A 105 6.55 0.33 16.56
C GLU A 105 6.72 1.22 15.32
N GLU A 106 7.49 0.76 14.32
CA GLU A 106 7.71 1.45 13.04
C GLU A 106 6.41 1.69 12.25
N ALA A 107 5.35 0.92 12.47
CA ALA A 107 4.04 1.16 11.84
C ALA A 107 3.42 2.51 12.26
N ARG A 108 3.87 3.08 13.39
CA ARG A 108 3.39 4.35 13.95
C ARG A 108 4.39 5.50 13.78
N GLN A 109 5.53 5.23 13.14
CA GLN A 109 6.61 6.20 12.97
C GLN A 109 6.61 6.80 11.56
N VAL A 110 7.32 7.92 11.41
CA VAL A 110 7.55 8.56 10.12
C VAL A 110 8.91 8.13 9.58
N LEU A 111 8.94 7.55 8.38
CA LEU A 111 10.19 7.26 7.67
C LEU A 111 10.75 8.56 7.06
N TYR A 112 11.88 9.03 7.59
CA TYR A 112 12.52 10.26 7.14
C TYR A 112 13.84 9.97 6.41
N LEU A 113 13.97 10.44 5.16
CA LEU A 113 15.17 10.26 4.34
C LEU A 113 16.06 11.51 4.39
N VAL A 114 17.22 11.41 5.04
CA VAL A 114 18.20 12.49 5.17
C VAL A 114 19.45 12.19 4.35
N GLY A 115 19.99 13.22 3.69
CA GLY A 115 21.24 13.11 2.95
C GLY A 115 21.54 14.36 2.12
N PRO A 116 22.69 14.42 1.43
CA PRO A 116 23.06 15.54 0.56
C PRO A 116 22.14 15.63 -0.68
N VAL A 117 22.19 16.76 -1.37
CA VAL A 117 21.52 16.95 -2.67
C VAL A 117 22.07 15.92 -3.66
N GLY A 118 21.21 15.36 -4.51
CA GLY A 118 21.62 14.35 -5.50
C GLY A 118 21.77 12.91 -4.97
N ALA A 119 21.58 12.66 -3.66
CA ALA A 119 21.69 11.32 -3.07
C ALA A 119 20.54 10.34 -3.43
N GLY A 120 19.72 10.65 -4.44
CA GLY A 120 18.64 9.77 -4.89
C GLY A 120 17.42 9.68 -3.96
N LYS A 121 17.28 10.56 -2.94
CA LYS A 121 16.18 10.52 -1.96
C LYS A 121 14.80 10.54 -2.63
N SER A 122 14.57 11.49 -3.52
CA SER A 122 13.32 11.60 -4.26
C SER A 122 13.10 10.41 -5.20
N SER A 123 14.17 9.89 -5.79
CA SER A 123 14.11 8.70 -6.66
C SER A 123 13.66 7.47 -5.88
N ILE A 124 14.15 7.26 -4.66
CA ILE A 124 13.70 6.18 -3.77
C ILE A 124 12.22 6.33 -3.47
N VAL A 125 11.78 7.53 -3.06
CA VAL A 125 10.36 7.79 -2.76
C VAL A 125 9.50 7.52 -3.99
N GLU A 126 9.94 7.93 -5.17
CA GLU A 126 9.20 7.69 -6.42
C GLU A 126 9.13 6.20 -6.78
N SER A 127 10.22 5.46 -6.58
CA SER A 127 10.24 4.00 -6.75
C SER A 127 9.28 3.30 -5.79
N LEU A 128 9.19 3.75 -4.52
CA LEU A 128 8.23 3.22 -3.55
C LEU A 128 6.77 3.54 -3.93
N LYS A 129 6.49 4.73 -4.46
CA LYS A 129 5.14 5.05 -4.96
C LYS A 129 4.75 4.17 -6.14
N LYS A 130 5.67 3.94 -7.09
CA LYS A 130 5.45 3.02 -8.22
C LYS A 130 5.18 1.60 -7.74
N ALA A 131 5.91 1.15 -6.72
CA ALA A 131 5.64 -0.15 -6.09
C ALA A 131 4.19 -0.24 -5.60
N LEU A 132 3.66 0.82 -4.97
CA LEU A 132 2.25 0.86 -4.55
C LEU A 132 1.27 0.86 -5.73
N GLU A 133 1.58 1.54 -6.84
CA GLU A 133 0.73 1.49 -8.05
C GLU A 133 0.69 0.09 -8.70
N GLU A 134 1.76 -0.71 -8.56
CA GLU A 134 1.78 -2.10 -9.03
C GLU A 134 1.06 -3.08 -8.08
N CYS A 135 0.72 -2.65 -6.86
CA CYS A 135 0.05 -3.53 -5.89
C CYS A 135 -1.36 -3.90 -6.33
N GLU A 136 -1.82 -5.04 -5.83
CA GLU A 136 -3.21 -5.48 -6.01
C GLU A 136 -4.19 -4.43 -5.47
N GLU A 137 -5.32 -4.31 -6.17
CA GLU A 137 -6.43 -3.44 -5.79
C GLU A 137 -6.94 -3.77 -4.38
N ILE A 138 -7.42 -2.75 -3.69
CA ILE A 138 -8.00 -2.86 -2.34
C ILE A 138 -9.52 -2.79 -2.41
N TYR A 139 -10.18 -3.38 -1.42
CA TYR A 139 -11.61 -3.13 -1.21
C TYR A 139 -11.79 -1.83 -0.45
N ALA A 140 -12.74 -1.01 -0.90
CA ALA A 140 -13.04 0.28 -0.28
C ALA A 140 -14.55 0.54 -0.26
N LEU A 141 -14.99 1.36 0.68
CA LEU A 141 -16.37 1.82 0.73
C LEU A 141 -16.69 2.72 -0.48
N LYS A 142 -17.74 2.37 -1.23
CA LYS A 142 -18.12 3.07 -2.46
C LYS A 142 -18.55 4.51 -2.16
N GLY A 143 -17.84 5.44 -2.76
CA GLY A 143 -18.03 6.88 -2.55
C GLY A 143 -17.31 7.45 -1.33
N CYS A 144 -16.46 6.68 -0.64
CA CYS A 144 -15.57 7.22 0.38
C CYS A 144 -14.45 8.05 -0.27
N PRO A 145 -14.25 9.33 0.10
CA PRO A 145 -13.16 10.14 -0.44
C PRO A 145 -11.77 9.64 -0.02
N MET A 146 -11.69 8.88 1.08
CA MET A 146 -10.45 8.31 1.60
C MET A 146 -10.19 6.88 1.12
N HIS A 147 -11.13 6.29 0.37
CA HIS A 147 -11.10 4.87 -0.01
C HIS A 147 -10.81 3.96 1.19
N GLU A 148 -11.58 4.16 2.27
CA GLU A 148 -11.33 3.48 3.54
C GLU A 148 -11.69 2.00 3.52
N GLU A 149 -11.04 1.25 4.42
CA GLU A 149 -11.22 -0.18 4.64
C GLU A 149 -12.65 -0.50 5.13
N PRO A 150 -13.42 -1.38 4.45
CA PRO A 150 -14.80 -1.66 4.83
C PRO A 150 -15.01 -2.20 6.25
N LEU A 151 -14.01 -2.86 6.85
CA LEU A 151 -14.09 -3.33 8.24
C LEU A 151 -14.36 -2.21 9.26
N HIS A 152 -14.10 -0.95 8.93
CA HIS A 152 -14.43 0.19 9.78
C HIS A 152 -15.94 0.36 10.03
N LEU A 153 -16.79 -0.21 9.17
CA LEU A 153 -18.24 -0.24 9.37
C LEU A 153 -18.66 -1.00 10.62
N ILE A 154 -17.85 -1.96 11.08
CA ILE A 154 -18.18 -2.78 12.24
C ILE A 154 -18.19 -1.90 13.51
N PRO A 155 -19.33 -1.84 14.24
CA PRO A 155 -19.43 -1.11 15.48
C PRO A 155 -18.39 -1.59 16.52
N LYS A 156 -17.80 -0.65 17.28
CA LYS A 156 -16.72 -0.95 18.26
C LYS A 156 -17.05 -2.11 19.21
N HIS A 157 -18.29 -2.18 19.69
CA HIS A 157 -18.74 -3.22 20.62
C HIS A 157 -18.83 -4.63 20.00
N LEU A 158 -18.86 -4.75 18.68
CA LEU A 158 -18.88 -6.02 17.96
C LEU A 158 -17.50 -6.45 17.45
N ARG A 159 -16.53 -5.53 17.37
CA ARG A 159 -15.22 -5.81 16.75
C ARG A 159 -14.55 -7.06 17.30
N SER A 160 -14.44 -7.21 18.62
CA SER A 160 -13.81 -8.41 19.21
C SER A 160 -14.39 -9.72 18.66
N LYS A 161 -15.71 -9.81 18.49
CA LYS A 161 -16.34 -11.02 17.94
C LYS A 161 -15.97 -11.23 16.47
N PHE A 162 -15.96 -10.17 15.66
CA PHE A 162 -15.57 -10.26 14.25
C PHE A 162 -14.09 -10.57 14.09
N GLU A 163 -13.22 -9.99 14.93
CA GLU A 163 -11.80 -10.27 14.96
C GLU A 163 -11.53 -11.75 15.26
N ASP A 164 -12.25 -12.32 16.24
CA ASP A 164 -12.17 -13.75 16.57
C ASP A 164 -12.69 -14.64 15.43
N MET A 165 -13.78 -14.25 14.77
CA MET A 165 -14.40 -15.01 13.68
C MET A 165 -13.57 -15.00 12.39
N LEU A 166 -12.89 -13.88 12.10
CA LEU A 166 -12.16 -13.66 10.85
C LEU A 166 -10.65 -13.88 11.00
N GLY A 167 -10.12 -13.87 12.23
CA GLY A 167 -8.67 -13.89 12.48
C GLY A 167 -7.96 -12.60 12.06
N ILE A 168 -8.68 -11.49 11.97
CA ILE A 168 -8.19 -10.19 11.48
C ILE A 168 -8.28 -9.18 12.63
N LYS A 169 -7.29 -8.29 12.75
CA LYS A 169 -7.39 -7.12 13.63
C LYS A 169 -7.96 -5.91 12.91
N ILE A 170 -8.96 -5.28 13.51
CA ILE A 170 -9.64 -4.10 12.98
C ILE A 170 -9.11 -2.86 13.70
N GLU A 171 -8.35 -2.04 13.00
CA GLU A 171 -7.79 -0.79 13.48
C GLU A 171 -8.44 0.38 12.74
N GLY A 172 -8.59 1.54 13.40
CA GLY A 172 -9.23 2.71 12.79
C GLY A 172 -10.72 2.85 13.09
N ASP A 173 -11.33 3.90 12.53
CA ASP A 173 -12.73 4.27 12.72
C ASP A 173 -13.33 4.76 11.40
N LEU A 174 -14.64 4.55 11.24
CA LEU A 174 -15.40 4.96 10.06
C LEU A 174 -15.29 6.47 9.83
N CYS A 175 -14.97 6.89 8.60
CA CYS A 175 -14.83 8.32 8.32
C CYS A 175 -16.17 9.08 8.46
N PRO A 176 -16.15 10.39 8.72
CA PRO A 176 -17.39 11.18 8.90
C PRO A 176 -18.35 11.12 7.72
N VAL A 177 -17.83 11.07 6.49
CA VAL A 177 -18.64 11.02 5.26
C VAL A 177 -19.38 9.68 5.15
N CYS A 178 -18.68 8.56 5.35
CA CYS A 178 -19.30 7.24 5.29
C CYS A 178 -20.23 7.00 6.48
N LYS A 179 -19.91 7.56 7.65
CA LYS A 179 -20.82 7.54 8.82
C LYS A 179 -22.11 8.29 8.54
N TYR A 180 -22.03 9.47 7.92
CA TYR A 180 -23.22 10.24 7.52
C TYR A 180 -24.09 9.44 6.55
N LYS A 181 -23.48 8.89 5.49
CA LYS A 181 -24.17 8.04 4.51
C LYS A 181 -24.84 6.83 5.16
N LEU A 182 -24.13 6.13 6.05
CA LEU A 182 -24.68 4.98 6.77
C LEU A 182 -25.94 5.35 7.57
N LEU A 183 -25.93 6.49 8.26
CA LEU A 183 -27.04 6.90 9.11
C LEU A 183 -28.24 7.46 8.34
N HIS A 184 -28.01 8.19 7.24
CA HIS A 184 -29.04 8.94 6.53
C HIS A 184 -29.53 8.30 5.23
N GLU A 185 -28.71 7.46 4.59
CA GLU A 185 -29.06 6.81 3.32
C GLU A 185 -29.32 5.31 3.47
N LEU A 186 -28.75 4.68 4.50
CA LEU A 186 -28.84 3.23 4.73
C LEU A 186 -29.55 2.86 6.04
N ASP A 187 -30.15 3.82 6.74
CA ASP A 187 -30.86 3.62 8.01
C ASP A 187 -30.06 2.85 9.08
N GLY A 188 -28.73 2.99 9.07
CA GLY A 188 -27.82 2.29 9.98
C GLY A 188 -27.50 0.84 9.60
N LYS A 189 -28.02 0.32 8.47
CA LYS A 189 -27.71 -1.02 7.95
C LYS A 189 -26.36 -1.03 7.26
N TYR A 190 -25.34 -1.38 8.01
CA TYR A 190 -23.97 -1.39 7.51
C TYR A 190 -23.69 -2.61 6.63
N GLU A 191 -24.49 -3.66 6.72
CA GLU A 191 -24.49 -4.84 5.85
C GLU A 191 -24.73 -4.51 4.37
N ASP A 192 -25.56 -3.51 4.11
CA ASP A 192 -25.97 -3.10 2.77
C ASP A 192 -25.03 -2.04 2.17
N PHE A 193 -24.00 -1.62 2.92
CA PHE A 193 -23.09 -0.58 2.46
C PHE A 193 -22.31 -1.06 1.22
N PRO A 194 -22.38 -0.36 0.07
CA PRO A 194 -21.72 -0.82 -1.14
C PRO A 194 -20.19 -0.74 -1.04
N VAL A 195 -19.51 -1.78 -1.52
CA VAL A 195 -18.07 -1.94 -1.56
C VAL A 195 -17.61 -2.06 -3.01
N GLU A 196 -16.48 -1.44 -3.32
CA GLU A 196 -15.85 -1.49 -4.65
C GLU A 196 -14.36 -1.85 -4.54
N ARG A 197 -13.76 -2.34 -5.63
CA ARG A 197 -12.31 -2.45 -5.74
C ARG A 197 -11.69 -1.17 -6.28
N VAL A 198 -10.59 -0.75 -5.67
CA VAL A 198 -9.88 0.48 -5.99
C VAL A 198 -8.38 0.18 -6.10
N GLY A 199 -7.80 0.45 -7.26
CA GLY A 199 -6.35 0.46 -7.45
C GLY A 199 -5.68 1.71 -6.89
N PHE A 200 -4.36 1.64 -6.72
CA PHE A 200 -3.55 2.77 -6.32
C PHE A 200 -3.22 3.66 -7.54
N SER A 201 -3.18 4.97 -7.33
CA SER A 201 -2.72 5.90 -8.36
C SER A 201 -2.15 7.17 -7.75
N ILE A 202 -0.90 7.47 -8.09
CA ILE A 202 -0.22 8.73 -7.76
C ILE A 202 -0.93 9.89 -8.45
N ARG A 203 -1.20 9.74 -9.76
CA ARG A 203 -1.79 10.80 -10.59
C ARG A 203 -3.20 11.18 -10.12
N SER A 204 -4.02 10.18 -9.80
CA SER A 204 -5.38 10.40 -9.30
C SER A 204 -5.45 10.53 -7.77
N ARG A 205 -4.30 10.52 -7.06
CA ARG A 205 -4.20 10.57 -5.59
C ARG A 205 -5.06 9.51 -4.88
N LYS A 206 -5.14 8.31 -5.46
CA LYS A 206 -5.87 7.17 -4.90
C LYS A 206 -4.94 6.29 -4.08
N GLY A 207 -5.17 6.21 -2.78
CA GLY A 207 -4.34 5.45 -1.83
C GLY A 207 -2.91 5.99 -1.63
N ILE A 208 -2.49 7.01 -2.39
CA ILE A 208 -1.17 7.64 -2.30
C ILE A 208 -1.34 9.16 -2.19
N GLY A 209 -1.14 9.68 -0.99
CA GLY A 209 -1.12 11.12 -0.72
C GLY A 209 0.25 11.72 -1.06
N VAL A 210 0.26 12.78 -1.87
CA VAL A 210 1.48 13.57 -2.14
C VAL A 210 1.21 15.01 -1.74
N VAL A 211 1.95 15.49 -0.73
CA VAL A 211 1.96 16.90 -0.35
C VAL A 211 3.12 17.54 -1.13
N PRO A 212 2.86 18.46 -2.06
CA PRO A 212 3.93 19.20 -2.70
C PRO A 212 4.65 20.03 -1.65
N PRO A 213 5.97 20.26 -1.79
CA PRO A 213 6.68 21.21 -0.95
C PRO A 213 6.17 22.61 -1.30
N VAL A 214 5.10 23.04 -0.67
CA VAL A 214 4.63 24.42 -0.71
C VAL A 214 5.18 25.11 0.53
N ASP A 215 5.97 26.16 0.31
CA ASP A 215 6.34 27.08 1.36
C ASP A 215 5.09 27.88 1.76
N PRO A 216 4.58 27.74 3.00
CA PRO A 216 3.40 28.48 3.46
C PRO A 216 3.60 30.00 3.44
N ASN A 217 4.85 30.47 3.40
CA ASN A 217 5.21 31.88 3.42
C ASN A 217 5.42 32.51 2.03
N ASN A 218 5.31 31.75 0.94
CA ASN A 218 5.48 32.33 -0.39
C ASN A 218 4.15 32.94 -0.86
N GLN A 219 3.88 34.18 -0.44
CA GLN A 219 2.77 35.03 -0.89
C GLN A 219 2.94 35.59 -2.32
N ASP A 220 3.82 35.02 -3.14
CA ASP A 220 3.98 35.42 -4.53
C ASP A 220 3.62 34.27 -5.49
N THR A 221 2.33 34.17 -5.77
CA THR A 221 1.85 33.76 -7.09
C THR A 221 0.82 34.79 -7.53
N SER A 222 1.29 35.82 -8.25
CA SER A 222 0.46 36.70 -9.07
C SER A 222 -0.16 35.95 -10.25
#